data_AF-A0A2M7SBE1-F1
#
_entry.id   AF-A0A2M7SBE1-F1
#
_cell.length_a   1.000
_cell.length_b   1.000
_cell.length_c   1.000
_cell.angle_alpha   90.00
_cell.angle_beta   90.00
_cell.angle_gamma   90.00
#
_symmetry.space_group_name_H-M   'P 1'
#
loop_
_entity.id
_entity.type
_entity.pdbx_description
1 polymer ?
#
loop_
_entity_poly.entity_id
_entity_poly.type
_entity_poly.pdbx_seq_one_letter_code
_entity_poly.pdbx_strand_id
1 'polypeptide(L)'
;FISFNPKSPSFYQYKLNKEGLVMGLALQNIGYEAPFILEASPLPMNLKAGIANKSTDSKLTLAVDLNYSILDSIWAVGAGIEYWVHPVLAIRAGYKYNSAINNTLGALAGLTCGVGFKIGILDIDYALVPYGDLGYSHRISIIAKF
;
A
#
# COMPACT_ATOMS: atom_id res chain seq x y z
N PHE A 1 -25.16 8.52 -24.83
CA PHE A 1 -25.09 9.27 -23.56
C PHE A 1 -24.39 8.39 -22.53
N ILE A 2 -23.07 8.52 -22.41
CA ILE A 2 -22.28 7.73 -21.47
C ILE A 2 -22.28 8.52 -20.15
N SER A 3 -23.00 8.01 -19.16
CA SER A 3 -23.03 8.57 -17.82
C SER A 3 -21.69 8.27 -17.13
N PHE A 4 -20.78 9.23 -17.14
CA PHE A 4 -19.58 9.19 -16.31
C PHE A 4 -19.99 9.29 -14.84
N ASN A 5 -19.82 8.20 -14.10
CA ASN A 5 -20.00 8.17 -12.65
C ASN A 5 -18.66 8.57 -12.00
N PRO A 6 -18.55 9.73 -11.32
CA PRO A 6 -17.29 10.29 -10.83
C PRO A 6 -16.72 9.59 -9.58
N LYS A 7 -17.33 8.48 -9.14
CA LYS A 7 -16.95 7.75 -7.93
C LYS A 7 -15.96 6.60 -8.15
N SER A 8 -15.55 6.32 -9.39
CA SER A 8 -14.67 5.19 -9.66
C SER A 8 -13.20 5.62 -9.64
N PRO A 9 -12.37 5.18 -8.68
CA PRO A 9 -10.92 5.26 -8.85
C PRO A 9 -10.53 4.51 -10.14
N SER A 10 -10.01 5.26 -11.11
CA SER A 10 -9.53 4.69 -12.38
C SER A 10 -8.15 4.07 -12.17
N PHE A 11 -8.14 2.81 -11.76
CA PHE A 11 -6.92 2.04 -11.58
C PHE A 11 -6.40 1.51 -12.94
N TYR A 12 -5.23 1.98 -13.38
CA TYR A 12 -4.57 1.46 -14.58
C TYR A 12 -3.38 0.57 -14.24
N GLN A 13 -3.64 -0.68 -13.87
CA GLN A 13 -2.57 -1.63 -13.55
C GLN A 13 -1.94 -2.22 -14.82
N TYR A 14 -0.77 -1.71 -15.22
CA TYR A 14 0.04 -2.31 -16.28
C TYR A 14 0.99 -3.38 -15.73
N LYS A 15 0.58 -4.65 -15.78
CA LYS A 15 1.43 -5.80 -15.42
C LYS A 15 2.34 -6.17 -16.59
N LEU A 16 3.56 -5.65 -16.62
CA LEU A 16 4.62 -6.18 -17.50
C LEU A 16 5.23 -7.42 -16.85
N ASN A 17 4.75 -8.61 -17.23
CA ASN A 17 5.19 -9.87 -16.66
C ASN A 17 6.39 -10.42 -17.45
N LYS A 18 7.60 -9.96 -17.12
CA LYS A 18 8.84 -10.67 -17.45
C LYS A 18 9.41 -11.19 -16.13
N GLU A 19 9.41 -12.51 -15.97
CA GLU A 19 10.21 -13.23 -14.98
C GLU A 19 9.99 -12.79 -13.50
N GLY A 20 8.75 -12.56 -13.09
CA GLY A 20 8.43 -12.25 -11.69
C GLY A 20 8.50 -10.77 -11.32
N LEU A 21 8.89 -9.90 -12.25
CA LEU A 21 8.74 -8.45 -12.10
C LEU A 21 7.31 -8.02 -12.41
N VAL A 22 6.75 -7.19 -11.54
CA VAL A 22 5.42 -6.58 -11.68
C VAL A 22 5.58 -5.09 -11.47
N MET A 23 5.10 -4.29 -12.42
CA MET A 23 5.00 -2.85 -12.27
C MET A 23 3.53 -2.46 -12.17
N GLY A 24 3.25 -1.28 -11.61
CA GLY A 24 1.89 -0.77 -11.49
C GLY A 24 1.89 0.74 -11.37
N LEU A 25 0.89 1.36 -11.98
CA LEU A 25 0.61 2.78 -11.85
C LEU A 25 -0.87 2.94 -11.53
N ALA A 26 -1.23 3.89 -10.68
CA ALA A 26 -2.62 4.16 -10.36
C ALA A 26 -2.81 5.65 -10.14
N LEU A 27 -3.89 6.19 -10.71
CA LEU A 27 -4.37 7.53 -10.44
C LEU A 27 -5.69 7.40 -9.67
N GLN A 28 -5.74 7.99 -8.48
CA GLN A 28 -6.88 7.90 -7.59
C GLN A 28 -7.48 9.30 -7.35
N ASN A 29 -8.76 9.31 -7.01
CA ASN A 29 -9.52 10.52 -6.66
C ASN A 29 -9.52 11.59 -7.77
N ILE A 30 -9.64 11.15 -9.02
CA ILE A 30 -9.79 12.04 -10.18
C ILE A 30 -11.21 12.61 -10.16
N GLY A 31 -11.36 13.88 -9.79
CA GLY A 31 -12.65 14.58 -9.84
C GLY A 31 -12.74 15.78 -8.90
N TYR A 32 -13.93 16.36 -8.83
CA TYR A 32 -14.32 17.34 -7.83
C TYR A 32 -15.36 16.70 -6.89
N GLU A 33 -15.32 17.05 -5.61
CA GLU A 33 -16.44 16.71 -4.73
C GLU A 33 -17.70 17.45 -5.21
N ALA A 34 -18.86 16.79 -5.07
CA ALA A 34 -20.13 17.45 -5.33
C ALA A 34 -20.28 18.61 -4.33
N PRO A 35 -20.57 19.85 -4.78
CA PRO A 35 -20.61 21.00 -3.89
C PRO A 35 -21.72 20.78 -2.85
N PHE A 36 -21.36 20.80 -1.57
CA PHE A 36 -22.35 20.61 -0.50
C PHE A 36 -23.26 21.84 -0.38
N ILE A 37 -22.78 23.06 -0.72
CA ILE A 37 -23.62 24.27 -0.72
C ILE A 37 -23.28 25.23 -1.88
N LEU A 38 -22.01 25.64 -2.12
CA LEU A 38 -21.65 26.55 -3.25
C LEU A 38 -20.15 26.56 -3.66
N GLU A 39 -19.28 25.83 -2.96
CA GLU A 39 -17.86 25.70 -3.32
C GLU A 39 -17.53 24.24 -3.65
N ALA A 40 -17.03 24.00 -4.86
CA ALA A 40 -16.50 22.71 -5.26
C ALA A 40 -15.05 22.62 -4.79
N SER A 41 -14.78 21.77 -3.80
CA SER A 41 -13.40 21.47 -3.40
C SER A 41 -12.83 20.40 -4.34
N PRO A 42 -11.61 20.60 -4.89
CA PRO A 42 -10.94 19.55 -5.64
C PRO A 42 -10.66 18.36 -4.71
N LEU A 43 -10.91 17.13 -5.20
CA LEU A 43 -10.55 15.93 -4.46
C LEU A 43 -9.01 15.83 -4.38
N PRO A 44 -8.45 15.30 -3.27
CA PRO A 44 -7.02 15.08 -3.16
C PRO A 44 -6.60 13.96 -4.14
N MET A 45 -6.21 14.38 -5.34
CA MET A 45 -5.72 13.51 -6.40
C MET A 45 -4.42 12.86 -5.98
N ASN A 46 -4.33 11.55 -6.14
CA ASN A 46 -3.17 10.77 -5.76
C ASN A 46 -2.62 9.99 -6.95
N LEU A 47 -1.33 10.15 -7.21
CA LEU A 47 -0.58 9.35 -8.17
C LEU A 47 0.24 8.31 -7.40
N LYS A 48 0.03 7.03 -7.73
CA LYS A 48 0.78 5.91 -7.16
C LYS A 48 1.53 5.18 -8.26
N ALA A 49 2.77 4.86 -8.00
CA ALA A 49 3.59 3.98 -8.84
C ALA A 49 4.23 2.92 -7.94
N GLY A 50 4.41 1.71 -8.46
CA GLY A 50 5.02 0.64 -7.68
C GLY A 50 5.65 -0.42 -8.57
N ILE A 51 6.69 -1.05 -8.02
CA ILE A 51 7.42 -2.14 -8.65
C ILE A 51 7.57 -3.23 -7.59
N ALA A 52 7.25 -4.47 -7.96
CA ALA A 52 7.47 -5.64 -7.15
C ALA A 52 8.25 -6.67 -7.96
N ASN A 53 9.22 -7.32 -7.33
CA ASN A 53 9.97 -8.40 -7.94
C ASN A 53 9.85 -9.64 -7.07
N LYS A 54 9.39 -10.73 -7.67
CA LYS A 54 9.27 -12.04 -7.05
C LYS A 54 10.40 -12.94 -7.55
N SER A 55 11.14 -13.52 -6.60
CA SER A 55 12.21 -14.48 -6.90
C SER A 55 11.67 -15.72 -7.61
N THR A 56 12.53 -16.38 -8.40
CA THR A 56 12.22 -17.61 -9.15
C THR A 56 11.60 -18.70 -8.27
N ASP A 57 12.08 -18.87 -7.04
CA ASP A 57 11.57 -19.87 -6.10
C ASP A 57 10.25 -19.46 -5.44
N SER A 58 9.71 -18.29 -5.77
CA SER A 58 8.50 -17.70 -5.20
C SER A 58 8.52 -17.48 -3.68
N LYS A 59 9.66 -17.71 -3.01
CA LYS A 59 9.83 -17.54 -1.56
C LYS A 59 10.05 -16.09 -1.15
N LEU A 60 10.71 -15.30 -2.00
CA LEU A 60 11.08 -13.92 -1.71
C LEU A 60 10.36 -12.97 -2.66
N THR A 61 9.74 -11.94 -2.11
CA THR A 61 9.17 -10.82 -2.86
C THR A 61 9.70 -9.51 -2.31
N LEU A 62 10.20 -8.65 -3.18
CA LEU A 62 10.59 -7.29 -2.87
C LEU A 62 9.60 -6.34 -3.54
N ALA A 63 9.21 -5.27 -2.86
CA ALA A 63 8.31 -4.27 -3.40
C ALA A 63 8.79 -2.87 -3.02
N VAL A 64 8.63 -1.93 -3.94
CA VAL A 64 8.84 -0.50 -3.72
C VAL A 64 7.64 0.24 -4.30
N ASP A 65 7.13 1.20 -3.55
CA ASP A 65 6.03 2.06 -3.97
C ASP A 65 6.37 3.53 -3.76
N LEU A 66 5.80 4.38 -4.61
CA LEU A 66 5.85 5.82 -4.54
C LEU A 66 4.42 6.34 -4.65
N ASN A 67 4.04 7.21 -3.72
CA ASN A 67 2.76 7.88 -3.70
C ASN A 67 2.99 9.39 -3.66
N TYR A 68 2.34 10.11 -4.56
CA TYR A 68 2.40 11.55 -4.67
C TYR A 68 0.97 12.13 -4.64
N SER A 69 0.67 12.89 -3.58
CA SER A 69 -0.55 13.67 -3.48
C SER A 69 -0.35 15.00 -4.20
N ILE A 70 -1.08 15.20 -5.30
CA ILE A 70 -0.90 16.36 -6.20
C ILE A 70 -1.37 17.65 -5.52
N LEU A 71 -2.44 17.59 -4.72
CA LEU A 71 -3.03 18.77 -4.09
C LEU A 71 -2.18 19.29 -2.93
N ASP A 72 -1.70 18.38 -2.08
CA ASP A 72 -0.96 18.73 -0.86
C ASP A 72 0.57 18.79 -1.09
N SER A 73 1.04 18.42 -2.29
CA SER A 73 2.46 18.26 -2.64
C SER A 73 3.24 17.33 -1.69
N ILE A 74 2.53 16.38 -1.07
CA ILE A 74 3.10 15.39 -0.16
C ILE A 74 3.52 14.17 -0.97
N TRP A 75 4.75 13.72 -0.75
CA TRP A 75 5.24 12.46 -1.31
C TRP A 75 5.54 11.45 -0.20
N ALA A 76 5.28 10.19 -0.51
CA ALA A 76 5.62 9.06 0.33
C ALA A 76 6.26 7.96 -0.52
N VAL A 77 7.26 7.29 0.03
CA VAL A 77 7.94 6.16 -0.58
C VAL A 77 7.89 5.00 0.39
N GLY A 78 7.46 3.85 -0.09
CA GLY A 78 7.47 2.60 0.66
C GLY A 78 8.46 1.61 0.05
N ALA A 79 9.09 0.83 0.90
CA ALA A 79 9.84 -0.35 0.51
C ALA A 79 9.39 -1.51 1.42
N GLY A 80 9.25 -2.71 0.85
CA GLY A 80 8.76 -3.89 1.54
C GLY A 80 9.45 -5.15 1.05
N ILE A 81 9.58 -6.10 1.97
CA ILE A 81 10.09 -7.44 1.73
C ILE A 81 9.12 -8.44 2.35
N GLU A 82 8.79 -9.47 1.58
CA GLU A 82 8.03 -10.63 2.02
C GLU A 82 8.85 -11.88 1.77
N TYR A 83 9.02 -12.70 2.81
CA TYR A 83 9.74 -13.96 2.74
C TYR A 83 8.90 -15.12 3.30
N TRP A 84 8.68 -16.13 2.47
CA TRP A 84 8.02 -17.38 2.82
C TRP A 84 9.06 -18.38 3.28
N VAL A 85 9.19 -18.54 4.60
CA VAL A 85 10.05 -19.55 5.22
C VAL A 85 9.49 -20.94 4.94
N HIS A 86 8.16 -21.08 5.00
CA HIS A 86 7.42 -22.29 4.71
C HIS A 86 6.13 -21.91 3.97
N PRO A 87 5.49 -22.79 3.18
CA PRO A 87 4.18 -22.52 2.58
C PRO A 87 3.08 -22.07 3.57
N VAL A 88 3.30 -22.34 4.86
CA VAL A 88 2.41 -22.00 5.98
C VAL A 88 2.84 -20.72 6.69
N LEU A 89 4.11 -20.28 6.58
CA LEU A 89 4.67 -19.16 7.35
C LEU A 89 5.33 -18.13 6.43
N ALA A 90 4.80 -16.91 6.45
CA ALA A 90 5.37 -15.74 5.81
C ALA A 90 5.85 -14.73 6.86
N ILE A 91 6.98 -14.11 6.60
CA ILE A 91 7.50 -12.98 7.37
C ILE A 91 7.54 -11.76 6.45
N ARG A 92 7.13 -10.62 6.97
CA ARG A 92 7.06 -9.36 6.24
C ARG A 92 7.76 -8.28 7.03
N ALA A 93 8.51 -7.46 6.32
CA ALA A 93 9.04 -6.21 6.85
C ALA A 93 8.88 -5.13 5.80
N GLY A 94 8.70 -3.90 6.26
CA GLY A 94 8.59 -2.76 5.36
C GLY A 94 8.96 -1.48 6.06
N TYR A 95 9.29 -0.48 5.26
CA TYR A 95 9.58 0.86 5.70
C TYR A 95 8.84 1.83 4.80
N LYS A 96 8.06 2.73 5.42
CA LYS A 96 7.36 3.79 4.72
C LYS A 96 7.90 5.14 5.15
N TYR A 97 8.48 5.84 4.19
CA TYR A 97 8.82 7.25 4.33
C TYR A 97 7.66 8.11 3.86
N ASN A 98 7.20 9.04 4.68
CA ASN A 98 6.26 10.08 4.26
C ASN A 98 6.82 11.45 4.64
N SER A 99 6.96 12.34 3.66
CA SER A 99 7.55 13.67 3.83
C SER A 99 6.85 14.50 4.94
N ALA A 100 5.52 14.35 5.08
CA ALA A 100 4.74 15.10 6.06
C ALA A 100 4.78 14.49 7.47
N ILE A 101 4.89 13.16 7.57
CA ILE A 101 4.75 12.42 8.85
C ILE A 101 6.13 12.11 9.44
N ASN A 102 7.11 11.72 8.64
CA ASN A 102 8.39 11.24 9.16
C ASN A 102 9.32 12.38 9.62
N ASN A 103 9.05 13.62 9.19
CA ASN A 103 9.74 14.80 9.69
C ASN A 103 9.33 15.13 11.15
N THR A 104 8.16 14.66 11.59
CA THR A 104 7.58 14.96 12.91
C THR A 104 7.60 13.75 13.85
N LEU A 105 7.39 12.54 13.35
CA LEU A 105 7.26 11.31 14.14
C LEU A 105 8.56 10.46 14.23
N GLY A 106 9.64 10.93 13.59
CA GLY A 106 10.94 10.26 13.57
C GLY A 106 11.06 9.15 12.52
N ALA A 107 12.30 8.82 12.15
CA ALA A 107 12.57 7.81 11.12
C ALA A 107 11.95 6.44 11.45
N LEU A 108 11.91 6.04 12.73
CA LEU A 108 11.40 4.73 13.15
C LEU A 108 9.88 4.55 12.96
N ALA A 109 9.10 5.63 12.84
CA ALA A 109 7.65 5.56 12.64
C ALA A 109 7.23 4.98 11.28
N GLY A 110 8.18 4.87 10.34
CA GLY A 110 7.95 4.23 9.06
C GLY A 110 8.09 2.72 9.07
N LEU A 111 8.70 2.15 10.12
CA LEU A 111 9.02 0.73 10.16
C LEU A 111 7.77 -0.11 10.40
N THR A 112 7.67 -1.24 9.72
CA THR A 112 6.56 -2.19 9.86
C THR A 112 7.12 -3.60 9.82
N CYS A 113 6.60 -4.46 10.69
CA CYS A 113 6.95 -5.87 10.73
C CYS A 113 5.68 -6.69 10.80
N GLY A 114 5.67 -7.89 10.24
CA GLY A 114 4.52 -8.77 10.31
C GLY A 114 4.86 -10.21 10.07
N VAL A 115 3.97 -11.08 10.52
CA VAL A 115 4.02 -12.52 10.34
C VAL A 115 2.65 -13.00 9.88
N GLY A 116 2.64 -13.85 8.87
CA GLY A 116 1.44 -14.43 8.28
C GLY A 116 1.46 -15.95 8.38
N PHE A 117 0.35 -16.54 8.77
CA PHE A 117 0.14 -17.96 8.85
C PHE A 117 -0.97 -18.39 7.90
N LYS A 118 -0.73 -19.43 7.10
CA LYS A 118 -1.71 -20.01 6.18
C LYS A 118 -1.98 -21.46 6.54
N ILE A 119 -3.19 -21.73 7.05
CA ILE A 119 -3.60 -23.05 7.53
C ILE A 119 -4.88 -23.45 6.79
N GLY A 120 -4.71 -24.13 5.65
CA GLY A 120 -5.82 -24.61 4.83
C GLY A 120 -6.68 -23.47 4.29
N ILE A 121 -7.89 -23.32 4.85
CA ILE A 121 -8.85 -22.28 4.48
C ILE A 121 -8.68 -20.97 5.26
N LEU A 122 -7.82 -20.95 6.29
CA LEU A 122 -7.62 -19.79 7.16
C LEU A 122 -6.26 -19.13 6.86
N ASP A 123 -6.29 -17.83 6.59
CA ASP A 123 -5.11 -16.97 6.56
C ASP A 123 -5.17 -16.03 7.78
N ILE A 124 -4.13 -16.03 8.60
CA ILE A 124 -4.00 -15.18 9.79
C ILE A 124 -2.77 -14.30 9.60
N ASP A 125 -2.94 -12.99 9.58
CA ASP A 125 -1.86 -12.02 9.45
C ASP A 125 -1.79 -11.13 10.70
N TYR A 126 -0.60 -11.05 11.29
CA TYR A 126 -0.28 -10.18 12.40
C TYR A 126 0.75 -9.14 11.94
N ALA A 127 0.46 -7.86 12.14
CA ALA A 127 1.36 -6.77 11.80
C ALA A 127 1.55 -5.82 12.99
N LEU A 128 2.81 -5.44 13.22
CA LEU A 128 3.25 -4.47 14.19
C LEU A 128 3.73 -3.22 13.44
N VAL A 129 3.13 -2.08 13.78
CA VAL A 129 3.45 -0.77 13.19
C VAL A 129 3.76 0.21 14.33
N PRO A 130 5.04 0.50 14.62
CA PRO A 130 5.42 1.62 15.46
C PRO A 130 4.99 2.95 14.84
N TYR A 131 4.21 3.75 15.55
CA TYR A 131 3.84 5.12 15.17
C TYR A 131 4.64 6.15 16.00
N GLY A 132 5.94 5.93 16.17
CA GLY A 132 6.82 6.84 16.94
C GLY A 132 6.26 7.14 18.33
N ASP A 133 6.10 8.42 18.64
CA ASP A 133 5.60 8.92 19.93
C ASP A 133 4.13 8.56 20.22
N LEU A 134 3.36 8.08 19.22
CA LEU A 134 1.99 7.60 19.40
C LEU A 134 1.93 6.13 19.88
N GLY A 135 3.08 5.47 19.99
CA GLY A 135 3.18 4.09 20.48
C GLY A 135 3.08 3.02 19.39
N TYR A 136 2.85 1.77 19.81
CA TYR A 136 2.83 0.61 18.93
C TYR A 136 1.40 0.22 18.53
N SER A 137 1.14 0.16 17.23
CA SER A 137 -0.12 -0.36 16.69
C SER A 137 0.02 -1.83 16.35
N HIS A 138 -0.85 -2.65 16.94
CA HIS A 138 -0.97 -4.08 16.68
C HIS A 138 -2.18 -4.32 15.80
N ARG A 139 -1.99 -4.93 14.63
CA ARG A 139 -3.06 -5.24 13.68
C ARG A 139 -3.14 -6.74 13.47
N ILE A 140 -4.32 -7.30 13.72
CA ILE A 140 -4.63 -8.71 13.50
C ILE A 140 -5.67 -8.79 12.39
N SER A 141 -5.40 -9.59 11.36
CA SER A 141 -6.31 -9.85 10.25
C SER A 141 -6.52 -11.34 10.11
N ILE A 142 -7.77 -11.77 9.94
CA ILE A 142 -8.15 -13.17 9.75
C ILE A 142 -9.02 -13.23 8.50
N ILE A 143 -8.66 -14.10 7.57
CA ILE A 143 -9.38 -14.31 6.32
C ILE A 143 -9.73 -15.79 6.23
N ALA A 144 -11.00 -16.10 6.03
CA ALA A 144 -11.49 -17.46 5.76
C ALA A 144 -11.89 -17.57 4.29
N LYS A 145 -11.40 -18.59 3.59
CA LYS A 145 -11.68 -18.88 2.18
C LYS A 145 -12.54 -20.14 2.08
N PHE A 146 -13.75 -20.02 1.55
CA PHE A 146 -14.70 -21.12 1.34
C PHE A 146 -14.84 -21.43 -0.15
#